data_AF-A0A0Q5R1P7-F1
#
_entry.id   AF-A0A0Q5R1P7-F1
#
_cell.length_a   1.000
_cell.length_b   1.000
_cell.length_c   1.000
_cell.angle_alpha   90.00
_cell.angle_beta   90.00
_cell.angle_gamma   90.00
#
_symmetry.space_group_name_H-M   'P 1'
#
loop_
_entity.id
_entity.type
_entity.pdbx_description
1 polymer ?
#
loop_
_entity_poly.entity_id
_entity_poly.type
_entity_poly.pdbx_seq_one_letter_code
_entity_poly.pdbx_strand_id
1 'polypeptide(L)'
;MARRLRRDMSLPEVLIWQRLKGKQTGLKFRKQHPFGAHVIDFCCLENRLAIEVGGEAHNRGDRPARDERRDAFLGENGWHLLHVAAARILKDPDAAIDAITAFAARPLHHSPEEANGPPPRAGEDQK
;
A
#
# COMPACT_ATOMS: atom_id res chain seq x y z
N MET A 1 5.36 14.76 -20.66
CA MET A 1 4.41 15.53 -19.83
C MET A 1 4.00 14.68 -18.64
N ALA A 2 4.36 15.04 -17.40
CA ALA A 2 3.99 14.25 -16.20
C ALA A 2 4.06 15.10 -14.91
N ARG A 3 3.62 16.37 -14.96
CA ARG A 3 3.85 17.34 -13.86
C ARG A 3 2.60 17.70 -13.05
N ARG A 4 1.41 17.19 -13.37
CA ARG A 4 0.17 17.80 -12.85
C ARG A 4 -0.90 16.81 -12.36
N LEU A 5 -0.51 15.85 -11.53
CA LEU A 5 -1.44 15.01 -10.75
C LEU A 5 -0.96 14.81 -9.30
N ARG A 6 -0.28 15.81 -8.72
CA ARG A 6 -0.05 15.81 -7.27
C ARG A 6 -1.32 16.28 -6.59
N ARG A 7 -2.00 15.37 -5.88
CA ARG A 7 -3.10 15.74 -4.97
C ARG A 7 -2.53 16.28 -3.68
N ASP A 8 -3.31 17.08 -2.96
CA ASP A 8 -2.97 17.36 -1.57
C ASP A 8 -3.06 16.07 -0.77
N MET A 9 -2.02 15.81 0.04
CA MET A 9 -1.97 14.64 0.90
C MET A 9 -2.97 14.83 2.04
N SER A 10 -3.71 13.77 2.36
CA SER A 10 -4.52 13.68 3.56
C SER A 10 -3.65 13.65 4.82
N LEU A 11 -4.26 13.91 5.98
CA LEU A 11 -3.57 13.86 7.28
C LEU A 11 -2.76 12.55 7.51
N PRO A 12 -3.32 11.34 7.32
CA PRO A 12 -2.54 10.11 7.50
C PRO A 12 -1.36 10.00 6.50
N GLU A 13 -1.54 10.44 5.26
CA GLU A 13 -0.43 10.48 4.28
C GLU A 13 0.67 11.46 4.72
N VAL A 14 0.31 12.62 5.27
CA VAL A 14 1.29 13.58 5.81
C VAL A 14 2.07 12.96 6.96
N LEU A 15 1.38 12.33 7.92
CA LEU A 15 2.01 11.72 9.09
C LEU A 15 3.00 10.61 8.70
N ILE A 16 2.59 9.70 7.81
CA ILE A 16 3.47 8.62 7.37
C ILE A 16 4.62 9.16 6.52
N TRP A 17 4.37 10.16 5.67
CA TRP A 17 5.41 10.78 4.84
C TRP A 17 6.52 11.42 5.67
N GLN A 18 6.18 12.08 6.79
CA GLN A 18 7.17 12.68 7.68
C GLN A 18 8.15 11.63 8.22
N ARG A 19 7.68 10.40 8.48
CA ARG A 19 8.52 9.29 8.93
C ARG A 19 9.27 8.62 7.79
N LEU A 20 8.61 8.34 6.66
CA LEU A 20 9.21 7.71 5.48
C LEU A 20 10.28 8.57 4.79
N LYS A 21 10.14 9.90 4.80
CA LYS A 21 11.12 10.83 4.21
C LYS A 21 12.43 10.87 5.01
N GLY A 22 12.40 10.50 6.28
CA GLY A 22 13.60 10.44 7.12
C GLY A 22 14.54 9.32 6.68
N LYS A 23 15.84 9.48 6.94
CA LYS A 23 16.83 8.39 6.74
C LYS A 23 16.67 7.23 7.76
N GLN A 24 15.68 7.29 8.64
CA GLN A 24 15.52 6.40 9.78
C GLN A 24 15.15 4.96 9.36
N THR A 25 14.49 4.80 8.22
CA THR A 25 14.09 3.47 7.72
C THR A 25 15.21 2.75 6.95
N GLY A 26 16.29 3.45 6.57
CA GLY A 26 17.33 2.92 5.68
C GLY A 26 16.88 2.69 4.23
N LEU A 27 15.61 2.97 3.89
CA LEU A 27 15.00 2.73 2.58
C LEU A 27 14.58 4.04 1.91
N LYS A 28 14.63 4.10 0.57
CA LYS A 28 14.24 5.31 -0.17
C LYS A 28 12.80 5.25 -0.65
N PHE A 29 11.94 5.99 0.06
CA PHE A 29 10.55 6.16 -0.34
C PHE A 29 10.34 7.39 -1.23
N ARG A 30 9.44 7.25 -2.20
CA ARG A 30 8.89 8.35 -3.01
C ARG A 30 7.40 8.45 -2.74
N LYS A 31 6.84 9.64 -2.90
CA LYS A 31 5.40 9.88 -2.81
C LYS A 31 4.80 10.18 -4.18
N GLN A 32 3.51 9.84 -4.35
CA GLN A 32 2.70 10.13 -5.53
C GLN A 32 3.38 9.70 -6.83
N HIS A 33 3.84 8.45 -6.86
CA HIS A 33 4.57 7.92 -7.99
C HIS A 33 3.60 7.49 -9.09
N PRO A 34 3.71 8.04 -10.32
CA PRO A 34 2.93 7.57 -11.45
C PRO A 34 3.35 6.15 -11.82
N PHE A 35 2.39 5.23 -11.86
CA PHE A 35 2.57 3.85 -12.28
C PHE A 35 1.55 3.52 -13.38
N GLY A 36 1.98 3.64 -14.64
CA GLY A 36 1.09 3.55 -15.80
C GLY A 36 -0.04 4.59 -15.74
N ALA A 37 -1.29 4.12 -15.75
CA ALA A 37 -2.49 4.96 -15.64
C ALA A 37 -2.90 5.31 -14.19
N HIS A 38 -2.14 4.83 -13.21
CA HIS A 38 -2.43 4.98 -11.78
C HIS A 38 -1.38 5.84 -11.09
N VAL A 39 -1.71 6.43 -9.95
CA VAL A 39 -0.77 7.15 -9.09
C VAL A 39 -0.83 6.47 -7.73
N ILE A 40 0.31 5.96 -7.28
CA ILE A 40 0.46 5.29 -5.98
C ILE A 40 0.91 6.33 -4.95
N ASP A 41 0.34 6.27 -3.74
CA ASP A 41 0.59 7.25 -2.68
C ASP A 41 2.05 7.25 -2.23
N PHE A 42 2.65 6.07 -2.00
CA PHE A 42 4.07 5.92 -1.72
C PHE A 42 4.68 4.70 -2.41
N CYS A 43 5.99 4.74 -2.68
CA CYS A 43 6.70 3.58 -3.20
C CYS A 43 8.17 3.51 -2.75
N CYS A 44 8.67 2.31 -2.51
CA CYS A 44 10.10 2.02 -2.41
C CYS A 44 10.56 1.33 -3.70
N LEU A 45 11.38 2.01 -4.50
CA LEU A 45 11.88 1.46 -5.76
C LEU A 45 12.86 0.31 -5.57
N GLU A 46 13.69 0.39 -4.52
CA GLU A 46 14.73 -0.61 -4.22
C GLU A 46 14.10 -1.97 -3.89
N ASN A 47 12.93 -1.98 -3.24
CA ASN A 47 12.19 -3.18 -2.84
C ASN A 47 10.95 -3.46 -3.70
N ARG A 48 10.74 -2.72 -4.79
CA ARG A 48 9.52 -2.79 -5.64
C ARG A 48 8.22 -2.81 -4.83
N LEU A 49 8.15 -1.97 -3.80
CA LEU A 49 6.99 -1.87 -2.91
C LEU A 49 6.17 -0.64 -3.26
N ALA A 50 4.89 -0.83 -3.59
CA ALA A 50 3.86 0.18 -3.71
C ALA A 50 3.01 0.20 -2.43
N ILE A 51 2.66 1.39 -1.94
CA ILE A 51 1.90 1.58 -0.71
C ILE A 51 0.76 2.55 -0.99
N GLU A 52 -0.45 2.16 -0.60
CA GLU A 52 -1.63 3.01 -0.65
C GLU A 52 -2.20 3.26 0.74
N VAL A 53 -2.53 4.52 1.02
CA VAL A 53 -3.03 4.98 2.31
C VAL A 53 -4.49 5.36 2.14
N GLY A 54 -5.39 4.53 2.63
CA GLY A 54 -6.82 4.77 2.46
C GLY A 54 -7.66 3.56 2.82
N GLY A 55 -8.90 3.83 3.27
CA GLY A 55 -9.84 2.82 3.74
C GLY A 55 -10.08 1.74 2.68
N GLU A 56 -9.90 0.49 3.11
CA GLU A 56 -10.34 -0.75 2.49
C GLU A 56 -10.49 -0.67 0.96
N ALA A 57 -9.48 -1.15 0.23
CA ALA A 57 -9.63 -1.51 -1.18
C ALA A 57 -10.74 -2.56 -1.41
N HIS A 58 -11.41 -3.05 -0.36
CA HIS A 58 -12.41 -4.11 -0.40
C HIS A 58 -13.84 -3.69 -0.05
N ASN A 59 -14.16 -2.39 0.04
CA ASN A 59 -15.55 -1.98 0.27
C ASN A 59 -16.07 -0.84 -0.64
N ARG A 60 -15.48 -0.66 -1.83
CA ARG A 60 -16.06 0.20 -2.87
C ARG A 60 -16.78 -0.65 -3.90
N GLY A 61 -18.06 -0.91 -3.64
CA GLY A 61 -19.01 -1.61 -4.53
C GLY A 61 -19.28 -0.94 -5.88
N ASP A 62 -18.26 -0.34 -6.53
CA ASP A 62 -18.36 0.26 -7.86
C ASP A 62 -17.04 0.29 -8.67
N ARG A 63 -15.91 -0.28 -8.18
CA ARG A 63 -14.62 -0.24 -8.93
C ARG A 63 -13.70 -1.49 -8.90
N PRO A 64 -14.20 -2.74 -8.76
CA PRO A 64 -13.32 -3.92 -8.66
C PRO A 64 -12.38 -4.07 -9.88
N ALA A 65 -12.89 -3.88 -11.11
CA ALA A 65 -12.09 -4.08 -12.32
C ALA A 65 -10.92 -3.09 -12.50
N ARG A 66 -10.96 -1.90 -11.89
CA ARG A 66 -9.87 -0.92 -12.00
C ARG A 66 -8.76 -1.20 -10.98
N ASP A 67 -9.15 -1.69 -9.81
CA ASP A 67 -8.24 -2.03 -8.74
C ASP A 67 -7.56 -3.38 -9.06
N GLU A 68 -8.31 -4.38 -9.54
CA GLU A 68 -7.76 -5.66 -10.05
C GLU A 68 -6.73 -5.45 -11.17
N ARG A 69 -7.01 -4.55 -12.12
CA ARG A 69 -6.06 -4.24 -13.20
C ARG A 69 -4.77 -3.60 -12.70
N ARG A 70 -4.86 -2.74 -11.68
CA ARG A 70 -3.69 -2.10 -11.07
C ARG A 70 -2.85 -3.14 -10.35
N ASP A 71 -3.50 -3.99 -9.57
CA ASP A 71 -2.83 -5.00 -8.75
C ASP A 71 -2.17 -6.06 -9.63
N ALA A 72 -2.86 -6.51 -10.69
CA ALA A 72 -2.29 -7.37 -11.72
C ALA A 72 -1.11 -6.70 -12.43
N PHE A 73 -1.25 -5.44 -12.86
CA PHE A 73 -0.17 -4.70 -13.53
C PHE A 73 1.05 -4.53 -12.63
N LEU A 74 0.86 -4.23 -11.34
CA LEU A 74 1.95 -4.17 -10.37
C LEU A 74 2.61 -5.55 -10.21
N GLY A 75 1.82 -6.60 -9.99
CA GLY A 75 2.31 -7.96 -9.82
C GLY A 75 3.10 -8.48 -11.03
N GLU A 76 2.60 -8.28 -12.25
CA GLU A 76 3.28 -8.64 -13.50
C GLU A 76 4.61 -7.91 -13.68
N ASN A 77 4.74 -6.70 -13.13
CA ASN A 77 5.98 -5.91 -13.16
C ASN A 77 6.90 -6.19 -11.94
N GLY A 78 6.56 -7.20 -11.13
CA GLY A 78 7.30 -7.61 -9.93
C GLY A 78 7.18 -6.63 -8.77
N TRP A 79 6.08 -5.88 -8.71
CA TRP A 79 5.77 -4.97 -7.61
C TRP A 79 4.79 -5.59 -6.63
N HIS A 80 4.99 -5.30 -5.35
CA HIS A 80 4.05 -5.64 -4.29
C HIS A 80 3.22 -4.42 -3.92
N LEU A 81 1.92 -4.61 -3.75
CA LEU A 81 1.02 -3.57 -3.27
C LEU A 81 0.67 -3.80 -1.80
N LEU A 82 0.87 -2.79 -0.96
CA LEU A 82 0.52 -2.80 0.45
C LEU A 82 -0.54 -1.72 0.74
N HIS A 83 -1.70 -2.15 1.20
CA HIS A 83 -2.75 -1.24 1.67
C HIS A 83 -2.59 -0.98 3.17
N VAL A 84 -2.46 0.30 3.54
CA VAL A 84 -2.37 0.72 4.94
C VAL A 84 -3.63 1.49 5.30
N ALA A 85 -4.40 0.95 6.23
CA ALA A 85 -5.62 1.58 6.70
C ALA A 85 -5.29 2.94 7.36
N ALA A 86 -5.99 4.00 6.93
CA ALA A 86 -5.84 5.34 7.51
C ALA A 86 -6.01 5.33 9.04
N ALA A 87 -6.97 4.55 9.57
CA ALA A 87 -7.19 4.41 11.00
C ALA A 87 -5.97 3.86 11.75
N ARG A 88 -5.19 2.96 11.13
CA ARG A 88 -3.96 2.42 11.73
C ARG A 88 -2.89 3.50 11.84
N ILE A 89 -2.72 4.31 10.80
CA ILE A 89 -1.76 5.42 10.79
C ILE A 89 -2.15 6.50 11.78
N LEU A 90 -3.44 6.86 11.84
CA LEU A 90 -3.93 7.86 12.79
C LEU A 90 -3.80 7.40 14.25
N LYS A 91 -3.94 6.10 14.50
CA LYS A 91 -3.76 5.52 15.83
C LYS A 91 -2.29 5.49 16.25
N ASP A 92 -1.41 5.01 15.37
CA ASP A 92 0.02 4.87 15.65
C ASP A 92 0.84 4.93 14.35
N PRO A 93 1.35 6.11 13.98
CA PRO A 93 2.17 6.28 12.77
C PRO A 93 3.47 5.48 12.83
N ASP A 94 4.05 5.29 14.01
CA ASP A 94 5.34 4.62 14.16
C ASP A 94 5.19 3.11 13.98
N ALA A 95 4.19 2.50 14.62
CA ALA A 95 3.87 1.10 14.40
C ALA A 95 3.48 0.79 12.93
N ALA A 96 2.89 1.77 12.22
CA ALA A 96 2.60 1.63 10.80
C ALA A 96 3.89 1.59 9.95
N ILE A 97 4.87 2.44 10.27
CA ILE A 97 6.18 2.50 9.58
C ILE A 97 6.99 1.24 9.83
N ASP A 98 7.00 0.76 11.08
CA ASP A 98 7.71 -0.48 11.43
C ASP A 98 7.14 -1.66 10.64
N ALA A 99 5.81 -1.74 10.52
CA ALA A 99 5.16 -2.78 9.71
C ALA A 99 5.52 -2.66 8.22
N ILE A 100 5.55 -1.45 7.65
CA ILE A 100 5.96 -1.21 6.25
C ILE A 100 7.41 -1.61 6.03
N THR A 101 8.30 -1.24 6.96
CA THR A 101 9.74 -1.50 6.84
C THR A 101 10.04 -2.99 6.99
N ALA A 102 9.38 -3.65 7.96
CA ALA A 102 9.46 -5.09 8.12
C ALA A 102 8.94 -5.83 6.88
N PHE A 103 7.85 -5.36 6.26
CA PHE A 103 7.36 -5.92 5.01
C PHE A 103 8.37 -5.76 3.87
N ALA A 104 8.94 -4.57 3.71
CA ALA A 104 9.94 -4.29 2.68
C ALA A 104 11.24 -5.11 2.84
N ALA A 105 11.63 -5.43 4.08
CA ALA A 105 12.86 -6.15 4.39
C ALA A 105 12.77 -7.67 4.20
N ARG A 106 11.56 -8.25 4.06
CA ARG A 106 11.40 -9.69 3.82
C ARG A 106 11.87 -10.03 2.39
N PRO A 107 12.69 -11.10 2.20
CA PRO A 107 13.07 -11.56 0.87
C PRO A 107 11.82 -11.79 0.02
N LEU A 108 11.76 -11.14 -1.15
CA LEU A 108 10.56 -11.00 -1.99
C LEU A 108 10.24 -12.29 -2.76
N HIS A 109 9.96 -13.38 -2.04
CA HIS A 109 9.53 -14.68 -2.56
C HIS A 109 8.07 -15.00 -2.18
N HIS A 110 7.21 -14.00 -2.02
CA HIS A 110 5.77 -14.24 -1.91
C HIS A 110 5.08 -13.76 -3.18
N SER A 111 4.68 -14.72 -4.01
CA SER A 111 3.71 -14.50 -5.07
C SER A 111 2.48 -13.78 -4.51
N PRO A 112 1.86 -12.86 -5.26
CA PRO A 112 0.67 -12.09 -4.83
C PRO A 112 -0.56 -12.96 -4.47
N GLU A 113 -0.49 -14.27 -4.67
CA GLU A 113 -1.54 -15.24 -4.33
C GLU A 113 -1.75 -15.43 -2.82
N GLU A 114 -0.72 -15.26 -1.98
CA GLU A 114 -0.82 -15.57 -0.54
C GLU A 114 -1.26 -14.40 0.34
N ALA A 115 -1.31 -13.18 -0.19
CA ALA A 115 -1.76 -12.00 0.57
C ALA A 115 -3.28 -11.76 0.50
N ASN A 116 -3.99 -12.51 -0.36
CA ASN A 116 -5.43 -12.37 -0.63
C ASN A 116 -6.25 -13.61 -0.27
N GLY A 117 -5.70 -14.52 0.56
CA GLY A 117 -6.52 -15.57 1.15
C GLY A 117 -7.66 -14.94 1.98
N PRO A 118 -8.93 -15.27 1.73
CA PRO A 118 -10.02 -14.74 2.54
C PRO A 118 -9.76 -15.13 4.01
N PRO A 119 -10.06 -14.25 4.99
CA PRO A 119 -10.03 -14.67 6.39
C PRO A 119 -10.94 -15.91 6.53
N PRO A 120 -10.57 -16.90 7.37
CA PRO A 120 -11.44 -18.05 7.59
C PRO A 120 -12.81 -17.50 8.00
N ARG A 121 -13.86 -17.88 7.25
CA ARG A 121 -15.23 -17.55 7.61
C ARG A 121 -15.43 -18.03 9.05
N ALA A 122 -15.68 -17.09 9.96
CA ALA A 122 -16.17 -17.42 11.28
C ALA A 122 -17.44 -18.25 11.06
N GLY A 123 -17.39 -19.52 11.40
CA GLY A 123 -18.52 -20.42 11.32
C GLY A 123 -19.61 -19.92 12.25
N GLU A 124 -20.67 -19.35 11.69
CA GLU A 124 -21.98 -19.41 12.30
C GLU A 124 -22.46 -20.86 12.18
N ASP A 125 -22.55 -21.57 13.31
CA ASP A 125 -23.61 -22.55 13.50
C ASP A 125 -24.17 -22.33 14.90
N GLN A 126 -25.30 -21.61 14.93
CA GLN A 126 -26.27 -21.72 16.00
C GLN A 126 -26.89 -23.12 15.90
N LYS A 127 -26.84 -23.88 16.99
CA LYS A 127 -27.80 -24.93 17.26
C LYS A 127 -28.25 -24.84 18.71
#